data_AF-A0A384JZW2-F1
#
_entry.id   AF-A0A384JZW2-F1
#
_cell.length_a   1.000
_cell.length_b   1.000
_cell.length_c   1.000
_cell.angle_alpha   90.00
_cell.angle_beta   90.00
_cell.angle_gamma   90.00
#
_symmetry.space_group_name_H-M   'P 1'
#
loop_
_entity.id
_entity.type
_entity.pdbx_description
1 polymer ?
#
loop_
_entity_poly.entity_id
_entity_poly.type
_entity_poly.pdbx_seq_one_letter_code
_entity_poly.pdbx_strand_id
1 'polypeptide(L)'
;MILNLLTTHSIVPRKKFNIHRLFYILQAQFSESGKVTMPSRPSKSTDDVLPSPGQFTRPPPSQYYTYRIQRGEQGVLTYEPYKSYLLPLWRFRTPSIAEKSSNALYGEFLRFYKDNDFVGMDMSRKFIQMGMTRSKRYANHKGGRKYDVGKDGEKVEIEKSQGHEGQADKLMASGIFKEMWERCRGHEGYKALKEKFQKELNDWISVHGEKTRSDEEGFQVREQEQGEEAKYIKREGEGAGDLKDSRQRKRPWSEIKDGQKIKTEDSVEETSSNPRMKRKRIDL
;
A
#
# COMPACT_ATOMS: atom_id res chain seq x y z
N MET A 1 -34.91 -48.70 -5.25
CA MET A 1 -33.80 -47.98 -5.93
C MET A 1 -34.33 -46.57 -6.18
N ILE A 2 -33.90 -45.47 -5.56
CA ILE A 2 -32.63 -45.05 -4.94
C ILE A 2 -32.96 -44.01 -3.84
N LEU A 3 -32.36 -44.16 -2.65
CA LEU A 3 -32.31 -43.10 -1.64
C LEU A 3 -31.33 -42.01 -2.10
N ASN A 4 -31.73 -40.73 -2.07
CA ASN A 4 -30.79 -39.61 -2.13
C ASN A 4 -30.68 -38.95 -0.76
N LEU A 5 -29.62 -39.30 -0.04
CA LEU A 5 -29.08 -38.58 1.11
C LEU A 5 -28.41 -37.29 0.62
N LEU A 6 -28.94 -36.13 1.00
CA LEU A 6 -28.22 -34.86 0.89
C LEU A 6 -27.61 -34.53 2.25
N THR A 7 -26.36 -34.95 2.43
CA THR A 7 -25.48 -34.59 3.53
C THR A 7 -25.11 -33.11 3.42
N THR A 8 -25.55 -32.30 4.37
CA THR A 8 -25.15 -30.88 4.50
C THR A 8 -23.78 -30.78 5.14
N HIS A 9 -22.73 -30.55 4.35
CA HIS A 9 -21.42 -30.19 4.88
C HIS A 9 -21.36 -28.68 5.18
N SER A 10 -21.40 -28.36 6.48
CA SER A 10 -21.11 -27.03 7.02
C SER A 10 -19.64 -26.68 6.82
N ILE A 11 -19.36 -25.71 5.96
CA ILE A 11 -18.01 -25.19 5.70
C ILE A 11 -17.74 -24.06 6.70
N VAL A 12 -17.00 -24.38 7.76
CA VAL A 12 -16.48 -23.40 8.72
C VAL A 12 -15.31 -22.63 8.08
N PRO A 13 -15.28 -21.29 8.10
CA PRO A 13 -14.15 -20.55 7.54
C PRO A 13 -12.90 -20.69 8.43
N ARG A 14 -11.81 -21.17 7.81
CA ARG A 14 -10.46 -21.27 8.41
C ARG A 14 -9.98 -19.87 8.84
N LYS A 15 -9.76 -19.68 10.15
CA LYS A 15 -9.00 -18.54 10.69
C LYS A 15 -7.61 -18.53 10.04
N LYS A 16 -7.30 -17.50 9.25
CA LYS A 16 -5.94 -17.24 8.79
C LYS A 16 -5.10 -16.85 10.01
N PHE A 17 -4.19 -17.75 10.41
CA PHE A 17 -3.24 -17.49 11.47
C PHE A 17 -2.25 -16.42 11.01
N ASN A 18 -2.20 -15.32 11.75
CA ASN A 18 -1.28 -14.21 11.53
C ASN A 18 0.14 -14.65 11.91
N ILE A 19 0.95 -14.95 10.90
CA ILE A 19 2.32 -15.47 11.02
C ILE A 19 3.26 -14.48 11.73
N HIS A 20 2.89 -13.19 11.79
CA HIS A 20 3.65 -12.17 12.51
C HIS A 20 3.41 -12.20 14.03
N ARG A 21 2.33 -12.84 14.51
CA ARG A 21 2.05 -13.01 15.94
C ARG A 21 2.96 -14.06 16.60
N LEU A 22 3.38 -15.07 15.84
CA LEU A 22 4.22 -16.16 16.34
C LEU A 22 5.69 -15.77 16.51
N PHE A 23 6.20 -14.83 15.71
CA PHE A 23 7.60 -14.38 15.85
C PHE A 23 7.82 -13.55 17.12
N TYR A 24 6.80 -12.82 17.58
CA TYR A 24 6.88 -12.00 18.80
C TYR A 24 6.83 -12.84 20.09
N ILE A 25 6.14 -13.98 20.08
CA ILE A 25 6.05 -14.87 21.25
C ILE A 25 7.34 -15.68 21.44
N LEU A 26 8.08 -15.96 20.37
CA LEU A 26 9.29 -16.80 20.42
C LEU A 26 10.56 -16.04 20.86
N GLN A 27 10.63 -14.72 20.64
CA GLN A 27 11.78 -13.91 21.09
C GLN A 27 11.70 -13.50 22.58
N ALA A 28 10.54 -13.69 23.23
CA ALA A 28 10.34 -13.28 24.63
C ALA A 28 10.80 -14.31 25.69
N GLN A 29 11.36 -15.46 25.28
CA GLN A 29 11.68 -16.58 26.18
C GLN A 29 13.18 -16.88 26.32
N PHE A 30 14.07 -16.04 25.81
CA PHE A 30 15.51 -16.18 26.07
C PHE A 30 16.13 -14.84 26.49
N SER A 31 16.14 -14.60 27.80
CA SER A 31 17.04 -13.67 28.48
C SER A 31 17.04 -14.03 29.96
N GLU A 32 17.95 -14.93 30.33
CA GLU A 32 18.18 -15.36 31.69
C GLU A 32 19.33 -14.53 32.28
N SER A 33 19.10 -14.02 33.50
CA SER A 33 20.06 -13.43 34.45
C SER A 33 20.58 -12.01 34.20
N GLY A 34 20.04 -11.07 34.99
CA GLY A 34 20.56 -9.71 35.17
C GLY A 34 19.53 -8.84 35.88
N LYS A 35 19.49 -8.87 37.22
CA LYS A 35 18.56 -8.06 38.02
C LYS A 35 18.79 -6.57 37.74
N VAL A 36 17.87 -5.95 37.01
CA VAL A 36 17.67 -4.49 36.98
C VAL A 36 16.31 -4.23 37.61
N THR A 37 16.30 -3.57 38.76
CA THR A 37 15.08 -3.12 39.42
C THR A 37 14.50 -1.95 38.61
N MET A 38 13.65 -2.28 37.63
CA MET A 38 12.88 -1.29 36.88
C MET A 38 11.81 -0.67 37.79
N PRO A 39 11.60 0.65 37.79
CA PRO A 39 10.46 1.24 38.47
C PRO A 39 9.18 0.69 37.84
N SER A 40 8.33 0.07 38.66
CA SER A 40 7.09 -0.55 38.23
C SER A 40 6.18 0.51 37.59
N ARG A 41 6.00 0.43 36.27
CA ARG A 41 5.09 1.30 35.51
C ARG A 41 3.65 1.08 36.04
N PRO A 42 2.88 2.14 36.34
CA PRO A 42 1.54 1.99 36.89
C PRO A 42 0.65 1.23 35.90
N SER A 43 0.05 0.15 36.38
CA SER A 43 -0.71 -0.87 35.63
C SER A 43 -2.11 -0.41 35.18
N LYS A 44 -2.25 0.87 34.81
CA LYS A 44 -3.51 1.42 34.26
C LYS A 44 -3.22 2.41 33.14
N SER A 45 -2.63 1.92 32.06
CA SER A 45 -2.40 2.69 30.83
C SER A 45 -3.72 2.80 30.05
N THR A 46 -4.46 3.89 30.26
CA THR A 46 -5.60 4.28 29.42
C THR A 46 -5.19 4.60 27.96
N ASP A 47 -3.89 4.60 27.65
CA ASP A 47 -3.35 4.92 26.32
C ASP A 47 -3.78 3.96 25.19
N ASP A 48 -4.23 2.74 25.54
CA ASP A 48 -4.60 1.69 24.57
C ASP A 48 -6.07 1.75 24.11
N VAL A 49 -6.86 2.68 24.65
CA VAL A 49 -8.25 2.94 24.24
C VAL A 49 -8.25 4.06 23.20
N LEU A 50 -8.85 3.80 22.04
CA LEU A 50 -9.06 4.87 21.05
C LEU A 50 -10.14 5.82 21.57
N PRO A 51 -9.94 7.15 21.48
CA PRO A 51 -10.99 8.08 21.80
C PRO A 51 -12.17 7.88 20.84
N SER A 52 -13.38 7.92 21.36
CA SER A 52 -14.57 7.98 20.50
C SER A 52 -14.55 9.32 19.77
N PRO A 53 -14.75 9.34 18.45
CA PRO A 53 -14.98 10.59 17.75
C PRO A 53 -16.30 11.21 18.24
N GLY A 54 -16.41 12.53 18.14
CA GLY A 54 -17.65 13.24 18.44
C GLY A 54 -18.75 12.94 17.42
N GLN A 55 -19.91 13.58 17.53
CA GLN A 55 -20.98 13.41 16.55
C GLN A 55 -20.55 13.93 15.17
N PHE A 56 -20.78 13.13 14.12
CA PHE A 56 -20.54 13.52 12.73
C PHE A 56 -21.81 14.04 12.08
N THR A 57 -21.69 15.20 11.41
CA THR A 57 -22.72 15.74 10.53
C THR A 57 -22.10 16.00 9.17
N ARG A 58 -22.70 15.48 8.09
CA ARG A 58 -22.24 15.75 6.73
C ARG A 58 -22.35 17.27 6.45
N PRO A 59 -21.32 17.91 5.87
CA PRO A 59 -21.41 19.32 5.50
C PRO A 59 -22.44 19.55 4.40
N PRO A 60 -23.01 20.77 4.29
CA PRO A 60 -23.94 21.11 3.23
C PRO A 60 -23.28 21.02 1.84
N PRO A 61 -24.05 20.87 0.75
CA PRO A 61 -23.52 20.77 -0.62
C PRO A 61 -22.50 21.86 -0.99
N SER A 62 -22.74 23.10 -0.58
CA SER A 62 -21.85 24.24 -0.82
C SER A 62 -20.44 24.06 -0.28
N GLN A 63 -20.29 23.33 0.83
CA GLN A 63 -18.99 22.95 1.38
C GLN A 63 -18.53 21.61 0.83
N TYR A 64 -19.41 20.61 0.77
CA TYR A 64 -19.11 19.24 0.31
C TYR A 64 -18.45 19.21 -1.08
N TYR A 65 -18.94 20.01 -2.02
CA TYR A 65 -18.39 20.08 -3.38
C TYR A 65 -17.17 21.00 -3.53
N THR A 66 -16.67 21.57 -2.43
CA THR A 66 -15.31 22.18 -2.41
C THR A 66 -14.20 21.14 -2.29
N TYR A 67 -14.54 19.88 -1.96
CA TYR A 67 -13.57 18.80 -1.90
C TYR A 67 -13.00 18.50 -3.29
N ARG A 68 -11.68 18.37 -3.38
CA ARG A 68 -10.97 17.96 -4.60
C ARG A 68 -10.19 16.68 -4.34
N ILE A 69 -10.31 15.71 -5.25
CA ILE A 69 -9.59 14.43 -5.17
C ILE A 69 -8.11 14.68 -5.54
N GLN A 70 -7.30 14.92 -4.52
CA GLN A 70 -5.85 15.10 -4.65
C GLN A 70 -5.08 13.77 -4.64
N ARG A 71 -3.81 13.80 -5.05
CA ARG A 71 -2.92 12.63 -5.01
C ARG A 71 -2.47 12.32 -3.59
N GLY A 72 -2.44 11.03 -3.25
CA GLY A 72 -1.96 10.56 -1.94
C GLY A 72 -2.81 11.07 -0.78
N GLU A 73 -2.15 11.72 0.18
CA GLU A 73 -2.71 12.19 1.45
C GLU A 73 -3.07 13.69 1.46
N GLN A 74 -2.84 14.40 0.35
CA GLN A 74 -3.10 15.85 0.26
C GLN A 74 -4.54 16.19 0.65
N GLY A 75 -4.68 17.24 1.46
CA GLY A 75 -5.94 17.76 1.99
C GLY A 75 -6.54 16.99 3.18
N VAL A 76 -5.96 15.85 3.59
CA VAL A 76 -6.52 15.03 4.68
C VAL A 76 -6.58 15.76 6.02
N LEU A 77 -5.66 16.69 6.26
CA LEU A 77 -5.56 17.48 7.49
C LEU A 77 -6.18 18.89 7.38
N THR A 78 -6.94 19.18 6.34
CA THR A 78 -7.54 20.51 6.15
C THR A 78 -9.04 20.49 5.90
N TYR A 79 -9.60 19.35 5.48
CA TYR A 79 -11.00 19.29 5.05
C TYR A 79 -11.96 18.90 6.19
N GLU A 80 -12.64 19.91 6.75
CA GLU A 80 -13.65 19.75 7.81
C GLU A 80 -15.04 19.36 7.26
N PRO A 81 -15.89 18.70 8.07
CA PRO A 81 -15.68 18.22 9.45
C PRO A 81 -14.99 16.85 9.52
N TYR A 82 -14.68 16.25 8.37
CA TYR A 82 -14.10 14.90 8.28
C TYR A 82 -12.76 14.79 8.99
N LYS A 83 -11.89 15.81 8.89
CA LYS A 83 -10.63 15.84 9.61
C LYS A 83 -10.85 15.70 11.12
N SER A 84 -11.61 16.60 11.73
CA SER A 84 -11.79 16.62 13.18
C SER A 84 -12.48 15.36 13.69
N TYR A 85 -13.38 14.78 12.88
CA TYR A 85 -14.04 13.53 13.21
C TYR A 85 -13.12 12.31 13.13
N LEU A 86 -12.28 12.18 12.08
CA LEU A 86 -11.45 11.00 11.87
C LEU A 86 -10.10 11.04 12.60
N LEU A 87 -9.55 12.24 12.86
CA LEU A 87 -8.24 12.40 13.47
C LEU A 87 -8.07 11.71 14.84
N PRO A 88 -9.06 11.72 15.76
CA PRO A 88 -8.95 11.02 17.05
C PRO A 88 -8.76 9.50 16.90
N LEU A 89 -9.31 8.90 15.85
CA LEU A 89 -9.18 7.47 15.57
C LEU A 89 -7.79 7.08 15.08
N TRP A 90 -6.97 8.04 14.64
CA TRP A 90 -5.69 7.79 13.99
C TRP A 90 -4.53 7.73 14.99
N ARG A 91 -4.10 6.52 15.37
CA ARG A 91 -3.04 6.26 16.36
C ARG A 91 -2.20 5.05 15.95
N PHE A 92 -0.88 5.12 16.19
CA PHE A 92 0.05 4.07 15.75
C PHE A 92 1.28 3.95 16.67
N ARG A 93 1.11 4.21 17.98
CA ARG A 93 2.24 4.15 18.93
C ARG A 93 2.87 2.76 18.97
N THR A 94 2.04 1.73 19.12
CA THR A 94 2.39 0.31 19.16
C THR A 94 1.61 -0.45 18.07
N PRO A 95 1.99 -1.70 17.72
CA PRO A 95 1.25 -2.51 16.75
C PRO A 95 -0.21 -2.76 17.16
N SER A 96 -0.47 -3.00 18.46
CA SER A 96 -1.82 -3.20 19.00
C SER A 96 -2.71 -1.95 18.81
N ILE A 97 -2.16 -0.76 19.07
CA ILE A 97 -2.88 0.51 18.83
C ILE A 97 -3.12 0.72 17.33
N ALA A 98 -2.13 0.40 16.48
CA ALA A 98 -2.26 0.53 15.03
C ALA A 98 -3.36 -0.39 14.46
N GLU A 99 -3.48 -1.61 14.99
CA GLU A 99 -4.56 -2.54 14.62
C GLU A 99 -5.94 -2.00 15.00
N LYS A 100 -6.10 -1.50 16.22
CA LYS A 100 -7.37 -0.85 16.64
C LYS A 100 -7.67 0.35 15.75
N SER A 101 -6.68 1.20 15.49
CA SER A 101 -6.82 2.44 14.73
C SER A 101 -7.20 2.18 13.28
N SER A 102 -6.50 1.27 12.60
CA SER A 102 -6.78 0.93 11.21
C SER A 102 -8.16 0.28 11.06
N ASN A 103 -8.55 -0.59 11.99
CA ASN A 103 -9.89 -1.18 12.01
C ASN A 103 -10.99 -0.13 12.26
N ALA A 104 -10.79 0.82 13.18
CA ALA A 104 -11.76 1.89 13.44
C ALA A 104 -11.93 2.80 12.21
N LEU A 105 -10.83 3.21 11.58
CA LEU A 105 -10.86 4.00 10.35
C LEU A 105 -11.50 3.24 9.18
N TYR A 106 -11.27 1.93 9.09
CA TYR A 106 -11.94 1.08 8.09
C TYR A 106 -13.44 0.91 8.38
N GLY A 107 -13.83 0.87 9.66
CA GLY A 107 -15.23 0.93 10.08
C GLY A 107 -15.92 2.21 9.60
N GLU A 108 -15.27 3.36 9.78
CA GLU A 108 -15.76 4.65 9.26
C GLU A 108 -15.82 4.66 7.73
N PHE A 109 -14.81 4.13 7.05
CA PHE A 109 -14.82 3.97 5.60
C PHE A 109 -16.07 3.20 5.11
N LEU A 110 -16.43 2.10 5.77
CA LEU A 110 -17.63 1.32 5.44
C LEU A 110 -18.93 2.02 5.85
N ARG A 111 -18.95 2.77 6.95
CA ARG A 111 -20.12 3.58 7.34
C ARG A 111 -20.39 4.66 6.30
N PHE A 112 -19.37 5.42 5.91
CA PHE A 112 -19.47 6.43 4.86
C PHE A 112 -19.92 5.84 3.52
N TYR A 113 -19.46 4.63 3.18
CA TYR A 113 -19.98 3.92 2.02
C TYR A 113 -21.50 3.68 2.10
N LYS A 114 -22.00 3.18 3.24
CA LYS A 114 -23.44 2.96 3.47
C LYS A 114 -24.24 4.27 3.39
N ASP A 115 -23.66 5.37 3.86
CA ASP A 115 -24.27 6.69 3.81
C ASP A 115 -24.19 7.35 2.42
N ASN A 116 -23.60 6.68 1.42
CA ASN A 116 -23.30 7.25 0.10
C ASN A 116 -22.48 8.56 0.23
N ASP A 117 -21.51 8.57 1.16
CA ASP A 117 -20.56 9.66 1.41
C ASP A 117 -19.21 9.35 0.76
N PHE A 118 -18.97 9.86 -0.45
CA PHE A 118 -17.68 9.63 -1.08
C PHE A 118 -16.55 10.34 -0.32
N VAL A 119 -16.77 11.58 0.12
CA VAL A 119 -15.70 12.39 0.74
C VAL A 119 -15.28 11.77 2.07
N GLY A 120 -16.21 11.34 2.91
CA GLY A 120 -15.88 10.63 4.15
C GLY A 120 -15.15 9.31 3.90
N MET A 121 -15.53 8.59 2.84
CA MET A 121 -14.89 7.34 2.45
C MET A 121 -13.44 7.59 1.98
N ASP A 122 -13.19 8.58 1.12
CA ASP A 122 -11.82 8.92 0.68
C ASP A 122 -10.98 9.50 1.82
N MET A 123 -11.55 10.33 2.70
CA MET A 123 -10.84 10.85 3.88
C MET A 123 -10.41 9.71 4.81
N SER A 124 -11.27 8.74 5.08
CA SER A 124 -10.93 7.55 5.88
C SER A 124 -9.78 6.75 5.25
N ARG A 125 -9.84 6.51 3.93
CA ARG A 125 -8.76 5.87 3.17
C ARG A 125 -7.44 6.66 3.26
N LYS A 126 -7.49 7.99 3.18
CA LYS A 126 -6.31 8.86 3.31
C LYS A 126 -5.72 8.83 4.71
N PHE A 127 -6.53 8.80 5.77
CA PHE A 127 -6.03 8.61 7.15
C PHE A 127 -5.33 7.25 7.33
N ILE A 128 -5.88 6.18 6.72
CA ILE A 128 -5.24 4.86 6.71
C ILE A 128 -3.90 4.93 5.97
N GLN A 129 -3.85 5.58 4.80
CA GLN A 129 -2.61 5.81 4.06
C GLN A 129 -1.59 6.57 4.91
N MET A 130 -2.01 7.66 5.55
CA MET A 130 -1.18 8.46 6.45
C MET A 130 -0.64 7.65 7.62
N GLY A 131 -1.40 6.67 8.14
CA GLY A 131 -0.93 5.73 9.14
C GLY A 131 0.20 4.83 8.63
N MET A 132 0.08 4.33 7.40
CA MET A 132 1.13 3.53 6.75
C MET A 132 2.42 4.33 6.59
N THR A 133 2.32 5.54 6.04
CA THR A 133 3.49 6.38 5.70
C THR A 133 4.17 6.94 6.92
N ARG A 134 3.41 7.53 7.85
CA ARG A 134 3.95 8.07 9.10
C ARG A 134 4.58 6.97 9.95
N SER A 135 3.95 5.82 10.09
CA SER A 135 4.57 4.71 10.82
C SER A 135 5.91 4.30 10.20
N LYS A 136 5.98 4.20 8.86
CA LYS A 136 7.24 3.89 8.16
C LYS A 136 8.30 4.96 8.38
N ARG A 137 7.92 6.24 8.37
CA ARG A 137 8.85 7.34 8.66
C ARG A 137 9.44 7.25 10.06
N TYR A 138 8.63 6.93 11.08
CA TYR A 138 9.13 6.75 12.45
C TYR A 138 9.99 5.47 12.63
N ALA A 139 9.81 4.48 11.76
CA ALA A 139 10.72 3.34 11.68
C ALA A 139 12.06 3.71 11.02
N ASN A 140 12.05 4.61 10.04
CA ASN A 140 13.26 5.01 9.33
C ASN A 140 14.04 6.11 10.06
N HIS A 141 13.36 7.02 10.78
CA HIS A 141 13.99 8.14 11.46
C HIS A 141 13.50 8.20 12.90
N LYS A 142 14.43 8.05 13.86
CA LYS A 142 14.11 8.20 15.29
C LYS A 142 13.52 9.58 15.54
N GLY A 143 12.34 9.64 16.15
CA GLY A 143 11.60 10.90 16.38
C GLY A 143 10.77 11.39 15.18
N GLY A 144 10.86 10.76 14.01
CA GLY A 144 10.02 11.03 12.85
C GLY A 144 10.36 12.29 12.06
N ARG A 145 11.48 12.97 12.40
CA ARG A 145 12.03 14.10 11.65
C ARG A 145 12.88 13.56 10.49
N LYS A 146 12.52 13.95 9.26
CA LYS A 146 13.20 13.51 8.03
C LYS A 146 14.31 14.46 7.60
N TYR A 147 14.13 15.76 7.84
CA TYR A 147 15.05 16.81 7.39
C TYR A 147 15.61 17.59 8.56
N ASP A 148 16.90 17.94 8.47
CA ASP A 148 17.52 18.96 9.31
C ASP A 148 17.75 20.25 8.52
N VAL A 149 18.06 21.33 9.23
CA VAL A 149 18.44 22.61 8.63
C VAL A 149 19.96 22.60 8.45
N GLY A 150 20.41 22.62 7.20
CA GLY A 150 21.81 22.71 6.82
C GLY A 150 22.41 24.08 7.16
N LYS A 151 23.73 24.19 6.97
CA LYS A 151 24.49 25.42 7.31
C LYS A 151 23.99 26.65 6.58
N ASP A 152 23.43 26.47 5.38
CA ASP A 152 22.94 27.54 4.51
C ASP A 152 21.40 27.70 4.56
N GLY A 153 20.73 27.09 5.54
CA GLY A 153 19.26 27.14 5.69
C GLY A 153 18.51 26.14 4.80
N GLU A 154 19.21 25.35 4.01
CA GLU A 154 18.64 24.29 3.17
C GLU A 154 18.13 23.08 3.99
N LYS A 155 17.14 22.36 3.47
CA LYS A 155 16.68 21.10 4.08
C LYS A 155 17.60 19.96 3.66
N VAL A 156 18.32 19.39 4.62
CA VAL A 156 19.19 18.23 4.40
C VAL A 156 18.48 16.97 4.92
N GLU A 157 18.38 15.93 4.09
CA GLU A 157 17.78 14.66 4.52
C GLU A 157 18.68 13.98 5.55
N ILE A 158 18.08 13.61 6.69
CA ILE A 158 18.77 12.92 7.77
C ILE A 158 18.88 11.44 7.41
N GLU A 159 20.04 10.84 7.68
CA GLU A 159 20.24 9.41 7.51
C GLU A 159 19.21 8.57 8.27
N LYS A 160 18.87 7.41 7.72
CA LYS A 160 17.93 6.49 8.36
C LYS A 160 18.57 5.91 9.61
N SER A 161 17.91 6.10 10.74
CA SER A 161 18.28 5.49 12.03
C SER A 161 18.19 3.96 11.95
N GLN A 162 19.11 3.25 12.59
CA GLN A 162 19.12 1.78 12.69
C GLN A 162 19.08 1.35 14.15
N GLY A 163 18.34 0.27 14.43
CA GLY A 163 18.32 -0.39 15.74
C GLY A 163 17.73 0.42 16.89
N HIS A 164 17.05 1.55 16.62
CA HIS A 164 16.49 2.37 17.70
C HIS A 164 15.25 1.72 18.32
N GLU A 165 15.04 2.01 19.60
CA GLU A 165 13.88 1.55 20.36
C GLU A 165 12.57 1.89 19.63
N GLY A 166 11.70 0.88 19.48
CA GLY A 166 10.41 1.00 18.79
C GLY A 166 10.47 0.92 17.26
N GLN A 167 11.63 0.77 16.63
CA GLN A 167 11.74 0.64 15.17
C GLN A 167 10.89 -0.52 14.63
N ALA A 168 11.03 -1.72 15.21
CA ALA A 168 10.27 -2.91 14.81
C ALA A 168 8.76 -2.71 14.95
N ASP A 169 8.32 -2.10 16.05
CA ASP A 169 6.92 -1.75 16.31
C ASP A 169 6.35 -0.81 15.24
N LYS A 170 7.14 0.17 14.80
CA LYS A 170 6.74 1.12 13.75
C LYS A 170 6.69 0.48 12.37
N LEU A 171 7.59 -0.47 12.07
CA LEU A 171 7.51 -1.27 10.85
C LEU A 171 6.25 -2.14 10.84
N MET A 172 5.94 -2.81 11.95
CA MET A 172 4.72 -3.60 12.09
C MET A 172 3.47 -2.74 11.96
N ALA A 173 3.42 -1.58 12.62
CA ALA A 173 2.31 -0.63 12.47
C ALA A 173 2.11 -0.18 11.02
N SER A 174 3.20 0.13 10.30
CA SER A 174 3.13 0.48 8.87
C SER A 174 2.54 -0.65 8.04
N GLY A 175 2.94 -1.90 8.29
CA GLY A 175 2.39 -3.09 7.64
C GLY A 175 0.89 -3.27 7.88
N ILE A 176 0.42 -3.06 9.11
CA ILE A 176 -1.01 -3.13 9.47
C ILE A 176 -1.83 -2.12 8.67
N PHE A 177 -1.37 -0.87 8.58
CA PHE A 177 -2.06 0.16 7.80
C PHE A 177 -1.99 -0.11 6.29
N LYS A 178 -0.87 -0.66 5.79
CA LYS A 178 -0.73 -1.04 4.38
C LYS A 178 -1.79 -2.05 3.97
N GLU A 179 -2.01 -3.09 4.77
CA GLU A 179 -3.03 -4.10 4.50
C GLU A 179 -4.43 -3.48 4.43
N MET A 180 -4.79 -2.61 5.38
CA MET A 180 -6.10 -1.93 5.33
C MET A 180 -6.22 -0.97 4.15
N TRP A 181 -5.14 -0.27 3.79
CA TRP A 181 -5.13 0.64 2.65
C TRP A 181 -5.36 -0.10 1.34
N GLU A 182 -4.75 -1.28 1.16
CA GLU A 182 -4.97 -2.15 0.01
C GLU A 182 -6.45 -2.59 -0.06
N ARG A 183 -7.06 -2.96 1.08
CA ARG A 183 -8.49 -3.28 1.14
C ARG A 183 -9.38 -2.10 0.72
N CYS A 184 -9.10 -0.88 1.19
CA CYS A 184 -9.85 0.30 0.75
C CYS A 184 -9.72 0.54 -0.77
N ARG A 185 -8.51 0.36 -1.33
CA ARG A 185 -8.27 0.53 -2.77
C ARG A 185 -8.97 -0.53 -3.62
N GLY A 186 -9.05 -1.76 -3.12
CA GLY A 186 -9.75 -2.87 -3.78
C GLY A 186 -11.27 -2.84 -3.61
N HIS A 187 -11.82 -1.92 -2.83
CA HIS A 187 -13.26 -1.87 -2.57
C HIS A 187 -14.03 -1.36 -3.80
N GLU A 188 -14.86 -2.20 -4.42
CA GLU A 188 -15.60 -1.82 -5.63
C GLU A 188 -16.54 -0.64 -5.41
N GLY A 189 -17.20 -0.58 -4.25
CA GLY A 189 -18.05 0.55 -3.88
C GLY A 189 -17.31 1.89 -3.79
N TYR A 190 -15.99 1.86 -3.52
CA TYR A 190 -15.18 3.08 -3.52
C TYR A 190 -15.04 3.64 -4.93
N LYS A 191 -14.76 2.77 -5.92
CA LYS A 191 -14.62 3.15 -7.32
C LYS A 191 -15.95 3.72 -7.85
N ALA A 192 -17.05 3.05 -7.56
CA ALA A 192 -18.39 3.50 -7.95
C ALA A 192 -18.75 4.86 -7.35
N LEU A 193 -18.55 5.06 -6.04
CA LEU A 193 -18.84 6.35 -5.39
C LEU A 193 -17.91 7.46 -5.88
N LYS A 194 -16.65 7.14 -6.20
CA LYS A 194 -15.72 8.11 -6.78
C LYS A 194 -16.22 8.62 -8.12
N GLU A 195 -16.62 7.73 -9.01
CA GLU A 195 -17.16 8.10 -10.32
C GLU A 195 -18.44 8.92 -10.20
N LYS A 196 -19.35 8.52 -9.29
CA LYS A 196 -20.56 9.27 -8.99
C LYS A 196 -20.24 10.69 -8.48
N PHE A 197 -19.37 10.80 -7.49
CA PHE A 197 -18.97 12.09 -6.94
C PHE A 197 -18.33 13.00 -8.00
N GLN A 198 -17.50 12.47 -8.90
CA GLN A 198 -16.90 13.26 -9.98
C GLN A 198 -17.96 13.83 -10.93
N LYS A 199 -19.01 13.07 -11.26
CA LYS A 199 -20.13 13.57 -12.06
C LYS A 199 -20.89 14.66 -11.32
N GLU A 200 -21.29 14.39 -10.08
CA GLU A 200 -22.00 15.37 -9.23
C GLU A 200 -21.20 16.66 -9.03
N LEU A 201 -19.87 16.54 -8.89
CA LEU A 201 -18.96 17.67 -8.76
C LEU A 201 -18.92 18.52 -10.03
N ASN A 202 -18.85 17.90 -11.20
CA ASN A 202 -18.85 18.61 -12.48
C ASN A 202 -20.19 19.34 -12.70
N ASP A 203 -21.30 18.66 -12.40
CA ASP A 203 -22.64 19.24 -12.49
C ASP A 203 -22.76 20.43 -11.52
N TRP A 204 -22.27 20.29 -10.28
CA TRP A 204 -22.25 21.38 -9.30
C TRP A 204 -21.48 22.61 -9.80
N ILE A 205 -20.29 22.40 -10.36
CA ILE A 205 -19.45 23.47 -10.93
C ILE A 205 -20.15 24.13 -12.12
N SER A 206 -20.83 23.36 -12.97
CA SER A 206 -21.53 23.90 -14.14
C SER A 206 -22.67 24.87 -13.75
N VAL A 207 -23.33 24.61 -12.62
CA VAL A 207 -24.46 25.43 -12.13
C VAL A 207 -23.98 26.62 -11.29
N HIS A 208 -22.94 26.45 -10.47
CA HIS A 208 -22.54 27.46 -9.47
C HIS A 208 -21.25 28.22 -9.83
N GLY A 209 -20.60 27.86 -10.94
CA GLY A 209 -19.29 28.37 -11.31
C GLY A 209 -18.15 27.76 -10.48
N GLU A 210 -16.92 27.85 -10.98
CA GLU A 210 -15.76 27.43 -10.20
C GLU A 210 -15.35 28.53 -9.23
N LYS A 211 -15.56 28.30 -7.93
CA LYS A 211 -14.98 29.14 -6.88
C LYS A 211 -13.54 28.67 -6.65
N THR A 212 -12.59 29.19 -7.43
CA THR A 212 -11.16 29.00 -7.16
C THR A 212 -10.85 29.61 -5.80
N ARG A 213 -10.45 28.76 -4.85
CA ARG A 213 -9.90 29.19 -3.57
C ARG A 213 -8.50 29.74 -3.82
N SER A 214 -8.36 31.06 -3.83
CA SER A 214 -7.06 31.74 -3.85
C SER A 214 -6.44 31.68 -2.44
N ASP A 215 -5.86 30.55 -2.07
CA ASP A 215 -5.20 30.36 -0.78
C ASP A 215 -3.69 30.06 -1.02
N GLU A 216 -2.94 31.05 -1.54
CA GLU A 216 -1.49 30.92 -1.81
C GLU A 216 -0.61 31.12 -0.56
N GLU A 217 -1.11 31.62 0.56
CA GLU A 217 -0.28 31.96 1.72
C GLU A 217 -0.51 31.00 2.89
N GLY A 218 0.17 29.85 2.87
CA GLY A 218 0.28 28.96 4.04
C GLY A 218 0.37 27.45 3.77
N PHE A 219 0.15 27.03 2.52
CA PHE A 219 0.02 25.60 2.16
C PHE A 219 1.36 24.94 1.78
N GLN A 220 2.33 25.71 1.29
CA GLN A 220 3.55 25.23 0.64
C GLN A 220 4.47 24.37 1.53
N VAL A 221 4.52 24.59 2.84
CA VAL A 221 5.50 23.92 3.72
C VAL A 221 5.07 22.48 4.09
N ARG A 222 3.77 22.19 4.24
CA ARG A 222 3.27 20.84 4.56
C ARG A 222 3.02 19.97 3.33
N GLU A 223 2.85 20.57 2.16
CA GLU A 223 2.62 19.86 0.91
C GLU A 223 3.88 19.20 0.34
N GLN A 224 5.04 19.87 0.43
CA GLN A 224 6.32 19.31 -0.05
C GLN A 224 6.64 18.00 0.69
N GLU A 225 6.47 17.98 2.02
CA GLU A 225 6.74 16.79 2.83
C GLU A 225 5.81 15.61 2.49
N GLN A 226 4.52 15.87 2.21
CA GLN A 226 3.54 14.84 1.86
C GLN A 226 3.71 14.32 0.42
N GLY A 227 4.05 15.20 -0.52
CA GLY A 227 4.31 14.85 -1.91
C GLY A 227 5.60 14.02 -2.08
N GLU A 228 6.63 14.32 -1.30
CA GLU A 228 7.89 13.56 -1.28
C GLU A 228 7.74 12.18 -0.63
N GLU A 229 6.96 12.09 0.45
CA GLU A 229 6.61 10.81 1.10
C GLU A 229 5.87 9.88 0.13
N ALA A 230 4.91 10.41 -0.65
CA ALA A 230 4.20 9.64 -1.68
C ALA A 230 5.12 9.18 -2.83
N LYS A 231 6.09 10.01 -3.25
CA LYS A 231 7.10 9.65 -4.27
C LYS A 231 8.07 8.58 -3.77
N TYR A 232 8.40 8.56 -2.48
CA TYR A 232 9.31 7.60 -1.86
C TYR A 232 8.71 6.18 -1.80
N ILE A 233 7.42 6.05 -1.49
CA ILE A 233 6.73 4.74 -1.45
C ILE A 233 6.74 4.05 -2.82
N LYS A 234 6.66 4.81 -3.92
CA LYS A 234 6.71 4.25 -5.27
C LYS A 234 8.08 3.61 -5.56
N ARG A 235 9.19 4.27 -5.16
CA ARG A 235 10.55 3.75 -5.35
C ARG A 235 10.84 2.47 -4.55
N GLU A 236 10.31 2.37 -3.33
CA GLU A 236 10.56 1.20 -2.46
C GLU A 236 9.56 0.06 -2.71
N GLY A 237 8.36 0.36 -3.23
CA GLY A 237 7.38 -0.65 -3.66
C GLY A 237 7.81 -1.42 -4.91
N GLU A 238 8.62 -0.81 -5.78
CA GLU A 238 9.22 -1.46 -6.94
C GLU A 238 10.45 -2.33 -6.56
N GLY A 239 11.07 -2.11 -5.40
CA GLY A 239 12.24 -2.87 -4.93
C GLY A 239 11.94 -4.21 -4.23
N ALA A 240 10.66 -4.59 -4.11
CA ALA A 240 10.22 -5.83 -3.43
C ALA A 240 9.74 -6.91 -4.41
N GLY A 241 10.27 -6.91 -5.64
CA GLY A 241 9.89 -7.84 -6.69
C GLY A 241 11.08 -8.32 -7.52
N ASP A 242 12.19 -8.74 -6.90
CA ASP A 242 13.17 -9.56 -7.62
C ASP A 242 14.07 -10.36 -6.65
N LEU A 243 13.57 -11.50 -6.17
CA LEU A 243 14.44 -12.56 -5.64
C LEU A 243 13.80 -13.95 -5.75
N LYS A 244 13.87 -14.51 -6.96
CA LYS A 244 13.94 -15.92 -7.37
C LYS A 244 13.62 -15.93 -8.87
N ASP A 245 14.59 -16.09 -9.77
CA ASP A 245 15.10 -17.41 -10.13
C ASP A 245 16.47 -17.29 -10.83
N SER A 246 17.49 -17.96 -10.27
CA SER A 246 18.81 -18.09 -10.88
C SER A 246 19.01 -19.53 -11.33
N ARG A 247 18.55 -19.88 -12.53
CA ARG A 247 19.03 -21.06 -13.25
C ARG A 247 19.27 -20.81 -14.73
N GLN A 248 20.56 -20.85 -15.06
CA GLN A 248 21.15 -21.24 -16.35
C GLN A 248 20.93 -20.32 -17.55
N ARG A 249 21.90 -19.41 -17.72
CA ARG A 249 22.27 -18.81 -19.01
C ARG A 249 22.50 -19.90 -20.07
N LYS A 250 21.62 -20.02 -21.06
CA LYS A 250 21.97 -20.59 -22.37
C LYS A 250 22.24 -19.45 -23.35
N ARG A 251 23.40 -19.55 -24.00
CA ARG A 251 24.04 -18.53 -24.85
C ARG A 251 23.24 -18.31 -26.15
N PRO A 252 23.20 -17.08 -26.69
CA PRO A 252 22.76 -16.83 -28.06
C PRO A 252 23.79 -17.38 -29.05
N TRP A 253 23.35 -18.22 -29.98
CA TRP A 253 24.16 -18.76 -31.08
C TRP A 253 23.90 -17.89 -32.31
N SER A 254 24.74 -16.88 -32.52
CA SER A 254 24.86 -16.17 -33.80
C SER A 254 26.28 -16.38 -34.32
N GLU A 255 26.32 -17.03 -35.47
CA GLU A 255 27.45 -17.47 -36.28
C GLU A 255 28.63 -16.49 -36.36
N ILE A 256 29.82 -17.00 -36.01
CA ILE A 256 31.10 -16.48 -36.48
C ILE A 256 31.42 -17.24 -37.77
N LYS A 257 31.48 -16.51 -38.89
CA LYS A 257 32.09 -16.99 -40.14
C LYS A 257 33.56 -16.55 -40.14
N ASP A 258 34.45 -17.48 -39.83
CA ASP A 258 35.85 -17.40 -40.21
C ASP A 258 36.09 -18.38 -41.35
N GLY A 259 36.53 -17.85 -42.49
CA GLY A 259 36.95 -18.64 -43.63
C GLY A 259 38.44 -18.91 -43.57
N GLN A 260 38.85 -20.13 -43.93
CA GLN A 260 40.05 -20.34 -44.76
C GLN A 260 40.10 -21.76 -45.36
N LYS A 261 39.83 -21.76 -46.66
CA LYS A 261 40.33 -22.55 -47.79
C LYS A 261 41.59 -23.41 -47.53
N ILE A 262 41.60 -24.65 -48.06
CA ILE A 262 42.53 -25.25 -49.06
C ILE A 262 42.34 -26.80 -49.05
N LYS A 263 41.82 -27.37 -50.16
CA LYS A 263 42.39 -28.39 -51.10
C LYS A 263 42.89 -29.70 -50.41
N THR A 264 42.66 -30.93 -50.91
CA THR A 264 42.76 -31.46 -52.28
C THR A 264 42.30 -32.94 -52.26
N GLU A 265 41.65 -33.42 -53.35
CA GLU A 265 41.60 -34.78 -53.97
C GLU A 265 41.46 -36.03 -53.05
N ASP A 266 40.62 -37.05 -53.31
CA ASP A 266 40.54 -37.91 -54.50
C ASP A 266 39.37 -38.93 -54.38
N SER A 267 38.78 -39.36 -55.52
CA SER A 267 38.28 -40.71 -55.88
C SER A 267 37.29 -41.49 -54.94
N VAL A 268 36.26 -42.25 -55.35
CA VAL A 268 35.75 -42.86 -56.60
C VAL A 268 34.41 -43.58 -56.24
N GLU A 269 33.45 -43.68 -57.20
CA GLU A 269 32.35 -44.69 -57.34
C GLU A 269 31.24 -44.83 -56.25
N GLU A 270 29.98 -45.21 -56.50
CA GLU A 270 29.13 -45.46 -57.67
C GLU A 270 27.69 -45.78 -57.15
N THR A 271 26.66 -45.58 -57.99
CA THR A 271 25.32 -46.21 -57.95
C THR A 271 24.35 -45.83 -56.80
N SER A 272 23.02 -45.81 -56.91
CA SER A 272 22.04 -45.97 -58.00
C SER A 272 20.65 -45.71 -57.37
N SER A 273 19.65 -45.45 -58.23
CA SER A 273 18.21 -45.68 -58.01
C SER A 273 17.37 -44.60 -57.31
N ASN A 274 16.79 -43.74 -58.16
CA ASN A 274 15.47 -43.12 -57.99
C ASN A 274 14.42 -44.09 -58.60
N PRO A 275 13.18 -44.17 -58.07
CA PRO A 275 12.07 -43.65 -58.89
C PRO A 275 10.92 -43.00 -58.10
N ARG A 276 10.67 -41.73 -58.40
CA ARG A 276 9.47 -41.18 -59.07
C ARG A 276 8.10 -41.82 -58.76
N MET A 277 7.19 -41.05 -58.15
CA MET A 277 5.76 -40.88 -58.56
C MET A 277 5.08 -39.76 -57.74
N LYS A 278 4.91 -38.56 -58.30
CA LYS A 278 3.67 -37.99 -58.92
C LYS A 278 2.42 -37.88 -58.02
N ARG A 279 2.22 -36.65 -57.51
CA ARG A 279 1.02 -35.78 -57.52
C ARG A 279 -0.37 -36.43 -57.31
N LYS A 280 -1.16 -35.85 -56.41
CA LYS A 280 -2.43 -35.18 -56.78
C LYS A 280 -2.84 -34.14 -55.72
N ARG A 281 -3.12 -32.95 -56.25
CA ARG A 281 -3.73 -31.76 -55.65
C ARG A 281 -5.22 -31.85 -55.97
N ILE A 282 -6.11 -31.66 -55.01
CA ILE A 282 -7.48 -31.16 -55.20
C ILE A 282 -7.80 -30.35 -53.92
N ASP A 283 -7.98 -29.06 -54.10
CA ASP A 283 -8.64 -28.16 -53.14
C ASP A 283 -10.13 -28.11 -53.51
N LEU A 284 -10.99 -28.08 -52.49
CA LEU A 284 -12.31 -27.45 -52.49
C LEU A 284 -12.62 -27.01 -51.06
#